data_AF-A0A534MNV5-F1
#
_entry.id   AF-A0A534MNV5-F1
#
_cell.length_a   1.000
_cell.length_b   1.000
_cell.length_c   1.000
_cell.angle_alpha   90.00
_cell.angle_beta   90.00
_cell.angle_gamma   90.00
#
_symmetry.space_group_name_H-M   'P 1'
#
loop_
_entity.id
_entity.type
_entity.pdbx_description
1 polymer ?
#
loop_
_entity_poly.entity_id
_entity_poly.type
_entity_poly.pdbx_seq_one_letter_code
_entity_poly.pdbx_strand_id
1 'polypeptide(L)'
;MQPNSPSTTNVVRNAHAWPFSRNSIWNLPIGAGAVYVPAGIKKPTDYGMTTDVDVLVLTPGAPVTPVYYNGDAWGGGSRCDVQGGVLFSAPIPPNFVVPGAGSGNPDGSTPNYATAILAADNHTLIQGQPMARCTEDGNVTMWWSQENESLFGTGNSGGHGGSMLSSIGGTIRLGELVPGGTIRHAMKVNLHGAEDYYYDNLTRGFRWPATTADSGASGSYNGTVPALREGSLLALPPSINVSAMGLETEPAKILARAFQDYGAYAVDDTAWST
;
A
#
# COMPACT_ATOMS: atom_id res chain seq x y z
N MET A 1 -35.79 27.05 32.07
CA MET A 1 -35.26 26.92 30.70
C MET A 1 -33.80 26.51 30.81
N GLN A 2 -33.48 25.23 30.55
CA GLN A 2 -32.09 24.78 30.45
C GLN A 2 -31.54 25.21 29.08
N PRO A 3 -30.27 25.67 29.00
CA PRO A 3 -29.64 25.94 27.73
C PRO A 3 -29.32 24.63 27.01
N ASN A 4 -29.68 24.57 25.73
CA ASN A 4 -29.42 23.45 24.84
C ASN A 4 -27.93 23.14 24.77
N SER A 5 -27.55 21.90 25.11
CA SER A 5 -26.24 21.33 24.80
C SER A 5 -25.99 21.34 23.29
N PRO A 6 -24.77 21.64 22.82
CA PRO A 6 -24.44 21.55 21.40
C PRO A 6 -24.47 20.08 20.95
N SER A 7 -25.07 19.87 19.77
CA SER A 7 -25.14 18.60 19.05
C SER A 7 -23.76 17.93 18.94
N THR A 8 -23.69 16.65 19.32
CA THR A 8 -22.60 15.75 18.92
C THR A 8 -22.70 15.54 17.42
N THR A 9 -21.94 16.28 16.63
CA THR A 9 -21.72 15.92 15.22
C THR A 9 -21.09 14.53 15.20
N ASN A 10 -21.88 13.52 14.84
CA ASN A 10 -21.35 12.20 14.48
C ASN A 10 -20.37 12.42 13.33
N VAL A 11 -19.08 12.39 13.62
CA VAL A 11 -18.04 12.38 12.57
C VAL A 11 -18.15 11.01 11.92
N VAL A 12 -18.92 10.94 10.84
CA VAL A 12 -18.99 9.73 10.01
C VAL A 12 -17.68 9.66 9.23
N ARG A 13 -16.97 8.54 9.40
CA ARG A 13 -15.72 8.29 8.68
C ARG A 13 -15.96 8.30 7.17
N ASN A 14 -15.16 9.10 6.44
CA ASN A 14 -15.19 9.12 4.98
C ASN A 14 -14.41 7.92 4.42
N ALA A 15 -15.10 6.96 3.80
CA ALA A 15 -14.49 5.75 3.27
C ALA A 15 -13.49 6.00 2.11
N HIS A 16 -13.61 7.13 1.40
CA HIS A 16 -12.68 7.49 0.32
C HIS A 16 -11.33 7.94 0.87
N ALA A 17 -11.32 8.54 2.07
CA ALA A 17 -10.10 8.95 2.77
C ALA A 17 -9.58 7.87 3.71
N TRP A 18 -10.49 7.06 4.26
CA TRP A 18 -10.19 6.02 5.25
C TRP A 18 -11.04 4.78 4.94
N PRO A 19 -10.57 3.88 4.06
CA PRO A 19 -11.36 2.75 3.54
C PRO A 19 -11.53 1.61 4.56
N PHE A 20 -12.35 0.63 4.19
CA PHE A 20 -12.63 -0.66 4.86
C PHE A 20 -13.35 -0.58 6.18
N SER A 21 -13.96 -1.65 6.67
CA SER A 21 -14.63 -1.65 7.96
C SER A 21 -13.70 -1.27 9.12
N ARG A 22 -14.27 -0.86 10.25
CA ARG A 22 -13.53 -0.59 11.50
C ARG A 22 -12.75 -1.80 12.05
N ASN A 23 -13.08 -3.01 11.60
CA ASN A 23 -12.43 -4.26 12.01
C ASN A 23 -11.41 -4.74 10.96
N SER A 24 -11.15 -3.93 9.94
CA SER A 24 -10.10 -4.17 8.96
C SER A 24 -8.73 -4.21 9.62
N ILE A 25 -7.83 -5.03 9.08
CA ILE A 25 -6.41 -5.06 9.46
C ILE A 25 -5.75 -3.67 9.41
N TRP A 26 -6.24 -2.80 8.51
CA TRP A 26 -5.71 -1.44 8.36
C TRP A 26 -6.20 -0.51 9.46
N ASN A 27 -7.34 -0.77 10.09
CA ASN A 27 -8.02 0.18 10.96
C ASN A 27 -7.95 -0.20 12.45
N LEU A 28 -7.32 -1.33 12.77
CA LEU A 28 -7.17 -1.82 14.13
C LEU A 28 -5.87 -1.28 14.75
N PRO A 29 -5.93 -0.58 15.89
CA PRO A 29 -4.74 -0.29 16.68
C PRO A 29 -4.11 -1.57 17.23
N ILE A 30 -2.80 -1.52 17.49
CA ILE A 30 -2.08 -2.60 18.14
C ILE A 30 -2.61 -2.76 19.56
N GLY A 31 -3.08 -3.97 19.87
CA GLY A 31 -3.63 -4.27 21.18
C GLY A 31 -2.57 -4.24 22.28
N ALA A 32 -2.94 -3.84 23.50
CA ALA A 32 -2.04 -3.79 24.65
C ALA A 32 -1.40 -5.14 25.03
N GLY A 33 -1.98 -6.26 24.57
CA GLY A 33 -1.44 -7.61 24.73
C GLY A 33 -0.58 -8.10 23.57
N ALA A 34 -0.19 -7.24 22.62
CA ALA A 34 0.65 -7.62 21.50
C ALA A 34 2.02 -8.15 21.98
N VAL A 35 2.48 -9.23 21.36
CA VAL A 35 3.79 -9.83 21.64
C VAL A 35 4.73 -9.47 20.49
N TYR A 36 5.85 -8.86 20.84
CA TYR A 36 6.84 -8.37 19.88
C TYR A 36 7.98 -9.37 19.73
N VAL A 37 8.45 -9.52 18.49
CA VAL A 37 9.68 -10.24 18.15
C VAL A 37 10.63 -9.22 17.51
N PRO A 38 11.91 -9.16 17.91
CA PRO A 38 12.88 -8.30 17.22
C PRO A 38 12.92 -8.61 15.73
N ALA A 39 12.63 -7.62 14.90
CA ALA A 39 12.55 -7.81 13.45
C ALA A 39 13.91 -8.12 12.82
N GLY A 40 15.01 -7.65 13.44
CA GLY A 40 16.36 -7.93 12.95
C GLY A 40 16.70 -7.26 11.62
N ILE A 41 15.91 -6.24 11.22
CA ILE A 41 16.04 -5.52 9.96
C ILE A 41 17.46 -4.96 9.83
N LYS A 42 18.08 -5.19 8.68
CA LYS A 42 19.43 -4.71 8.41
C LYS A 42 19.44 -3.19 8.27
N LYS A 43 20.58 -2.59 8.60
CA LYS A 43 20.77 -1.17 8.35
C LYS A 43 20.82 -0.99 6.83
N PRO A 44 19.97 -0.11 6.25
CA PRO A 44 19.95 0.08 4.81
C PRO A 44 21.29 0.65 4.31
N THR A 45 21.68 0.25 3.09
CA THR A 45 22.88 0.79 2.44
C THR A 45 22.61 2.08 1.68
N ASP A 46 21.38 2.29 1.22
CA ASP A 46 20.97 3.56 0.62
C ASP A 46 20.79 4.66 1.69
N TYR A 47 20.91 5.91 1.24
CA TYR A 47 20.96 7.07 2.13
C TYR A 47 19.61 7.46 2.77
N GLY A 48 18.53 6.75 2.49
CA GLY A 48 17.24 6.97 3.14
C GLY A 48 16.10 6.14 2.57
N MET A 49 14.94 6.26 3.23
CA MET A 49 13.70 5.62 2.79
C MET A 49 13.24 6.16 1.45
N THR A 50 12.83 5.26 0.56
CA THR A 50 12.13 5.60 -0.68
C THR A 50 10.62 5.42 -0.53
N THR A 51 9.86 5.93 -1.50
CA THR A 51 8.41 5.73 -1.57
C THR A 51 8.08 4.73 -2.66
N ASP A 52 7.25 3.74 -2.35
CA ASP A 52 6.53 2.97 -3.35
C ASP A 52 5.14 3.58 -3.53
N VAL A 53 4.84 4.03 -4.75
CA VAL A 53 3.66 4.83 -5.04
C VAL A 53 2.50 3.93 -5.43
N ASP A 54 1.37 4.08 -4.74
CA ASP A 54 0.10 3.48 -5.16
C ASP A 54 -0.68 4.41 -6.09
N VAL A 55 -1.42 3.82 -7.02
CA VAL A 55 -2.30 4.53 -7.95
C VAL A 55 -3.75 4.44 -7.47
N LEU A 56 -4.30 5.55 -6.99
CA LEU A 56 -5.66 5.58 -6.44
C LEU A 56 -6.60 6.42 -7.31
N VAL A 57 -7.61 5.77 -7.90
CA VAL A 57 -8.65 6.43 -8.69
C VAL A 57 -9.98 6.32 -7.95
N LEU A 58 -10.30 7.36 -7.15
CA LEU A 58 -11.47 7.37 -6.25
C LEU A 58 -12.60 8.30 -6.76
N THR A 59 -12.74 8.36 -8.08
CA THR A 59 -13.69 9.21 -8.82
C THR A 59 -14.70 8.34 -9.57
N PRO A 60 -15.66 7.71 -8.87
CA PRO A 60 -16.57 6.74 -9.46
C PRO A 60 -17.54 7.34 -10.50
N GLY A 61 -17.67 8.68 -10.54
CA GLY A 61 -18.44 9.40 -11.55
C GLY A 61 -17.65 9.85 -12.78
N ALA A 62 -16.36 9.49 -12.89
CA ALA A 62 -15.56 9.80 -14.07
C ALA A 62 -16.03 9.01 -15.31
N PRO A 63 -15.67 9.43 -16.53
CA PRO A 63 -15.95 8.65 -17.74
C PRO A 63 -15.41 7.21 -17.63
N VAL A 64 -16.25 6.25 -18.02
CA VAL A 64 -15.85 4.85 -18.08
C VAL A 64 -14.83 4.67 -19.21
N THR A 65 -13.63 4.26 -18.83
CA THR A 65 -12.48 4.12 -19.73
C THR A 65 -12.07 2.65 -19.79
N PRO A 66 -11.83 2.07 -20.97
CA PRO A 66 -11.28 0.73 -21.08
C PRO A 66 -9.84 0.68 -20.56
N VAL A 67 -9.53 -0.37 -19.81
CA VAL A 67 -8.17 -0.68 -19.35
C VAL A 67 -7.67 -1.89 -20.14
N TYR A 68 -6.58 -1.72 -20.86
CA TYR A 68 -6.03 -2.72 -21.76
C TYR A 68 -4.91 -3.53 -21.11
N TYR A 69 -4.74 -4.76 -21.58
CA TYR A 69 -3.62 -5.59 -21.16
C TYR A 69 -2.28 -5.03 -21.66
N ASN A 70 -1.31 -4.96 -20.75
CA ASN A 70 0.12 -4.86 -21.06
C ASN A 70 0.89 -5.86 -20.19
N GLY A 71 1.65 -6.75 -20.81
CA GLY A 71 2.38 -7.85 -20.14
C GLY A 71 3.72 -7.45 -19.54
N ASP A 72 4.17 -6.21 -19.75
CA ASP A 72 5.42 -5.69 -19.21
C ASP A 72 5.26 -5.33 -17.73
N ALA A 73 5.40 -6.33 -16.87
CA ALA A 73 5.38 -6.16 -15.43
C ALA A 73 6.62 -5.38 -14.96
N TRP A 74 7.67 -6.05 -14.50
CA TRP A 74 8.97 -5.44 -14.16
C TRP A 74 10.02 -5.73 -15.24
N GLY A 75 9.60 -5.92 -16.49
CA GLY A 75 10.44 -6.32 -17.63
C GLY A 75 11.29 -5.20 -18.23
N GLY A 76 11.07 -3.95 -17.80
CA GLY A 76 11.84 -2.78 -18.21
C GLY A 76 11.35 -2.09 -19.49
N GLY A 77 10.20 -2.49 -20.05
CA GLY A 77 9.52 -1.70 -21.07
C GLY A 77 8.81 -0.48 -20.47
N SER A 78 8.09 0.27 -21.31
CA SER A 78 7.44 1.51 -20.89
C SER A 78 6.09 1.30 -20.21
N ARG A 79 5.47 0.12 -20.35
CA ARG A 79 4.06 -0.13 -20.01
C ARG A 79 3.02 0.72 -20.77
N CYS A 80 3.41 1.68 -21.60
CA CYS A 80 2.49 2.64 -22.23
C CYS A 80 1.65 2.05 -23.37
N ASP A 81 2.19 1.07 -24.10
CA ASP A 81 1.56 0.54 -25.29
C ASP A 81 0.52 -0.54 -24.95
N VAL A 82 -0.57 -0.58 -25.71
CA VAL A 82 -1.55 -1.66 -25.62
C VAL A 82 -0.93 -2.93 -26.24
N GLN A 83 -0.85 -4.01 -25.48
CA GLN A 83 -0.31 -5.29 -25.96
C GLN A 83 -1.37 -6.39 -26.08
N GLY A 84 -2.55 -6.20 -25.47
CA GLY A 84 -3.66 -7.14 -25.55
C GLY A 84 -5.03 -6.48 -25.45
N GLY A 85 -6.06 -7.31 -25.29
CA GLY A 85 -7.44 -6.85 -25.21
C GLY A 85 -7.77 -6.06 -23.94
N VAL A 86 -9.02 -5.59 -23.87
CA VAL A 86 -9.56 -4.94 -22.67
C VAL A 86 -9.65 -5.96 -21.54
N LEU A 87 -9.06 -5.64 -20.39
CA LEU A 87 -9.18 -6.42 -19.15
C LEU A 87 -10.51 -6.12 -18.47
N PHE A 88 -10.83 -4.84 -18.33
CA PHE A 88 -12.05 -4.32 -17.71
C PHE A 88 -12.28 -2.87 -18.17
N SER A 89 -13.37 -2.25 -17.71
CA SER A 89 -13.61 -0.82 -17.90
C SER A 89 -14.02 -0.19 -16.58
N ALA A 90 -13.50 0.99 -16.27
CA ALA A 90 -13.71 1.64 -14.98
C ALA A 90 -13.76 3.17 -15.08
N PRO A 91 -14.36 3.87 -14.10
CA PRO A 91 -14.33 5.33 -14.05
C PRO A 91 -12.90 5.85 -13.84
N ILE A 92 -12.31 6.47 -14.86
CA ILE A 92 -10.96 7.04 -14.79
C ILE A 92 -11.00 8.46 -15.36
N PRO A 93 -10.57 9.50 -14.61
CA PRO A 93 -10.57 10.87 -15.12
C PRO A 93 -9.65 11.00 -16.33
N PRO A 94 -10.06 11.66 -17.42
CA PRO A 94 -9.27 11.79 -18.66
C PRO A 94 -7.88 12.41 -18.46
N ASN A 95 -7.75 13.31 -17.49
CA ASN A 95 -6.51 14.01 -17.15
C ASN A 95 -5.65 13.28 -16.09
N PHE A 96 -6.05 12.11 -15.60
CA PHE A 96 -5.27 11.35 -14.65
C PHE A 96 -4.17 10.58 -15.38
N VAL A 97 -2.92 11.06 -15.26
CA VAL A 97 -1.72 10.50 -15.88
C VAL A 97 -0.97 9.65 -14.86
N VAL A 98 -0.58 8.45 -15.28
CA VAL A 98 0.30 7.55 -14.52
C VAL A 98 1.50 7.28 -15.42
N PRO A 99 2.70 7.76 -15.08
CA PRO A 99 3.88 7.56 -15.90
C PRO A 99 4.12 6.08 -16.23
N GLY A 100 4.72 5.81 -17.39
CA GLY A 100 5.20 4.48 -17.72
C GLY A 100 6.44 4.10 -16.90
N ALA A 101 6.86 2.84 -16.93
CA ALA A 101 8.16 2.45 -16.42
C ALA A 101 9.30 3.01 -17.32
N GLY A 102 10.50 3.11 -16.76
CA GLY A 102 11.70 3.59 -17.44
C GLY A 102 12.52 4.55 -16.60
N SER A 103 13.77 4.80 -17.01
CA SER A 103 14.74 5.62 -16.26
C SER A 103 14.34 7.09 -16.07
N GLY A 104 13.36 7.58 -16.82
CA GLY A 104 12.80 8.93 -16.68
C GLY A 104 11.60 9.03 -15.72
N ASN A 105 11.15 7.91 -15.14
CA ASN A 105 10.02 7.91 -14.20
C ASN A 105 10.46 8.47 -12.83
N PRO A 106 9.72 9.44 -12.25
CA PRO A 106 10.06 10.06 -10.98
C PRO A 106 9.98 9.12 -9.76
N ASP A 107 9.25 8.02 -9.87
CA ASP A 107 8.98 7.05 -8.79
C ASP A 107 9.87 5.80 -8.89
N GLY A 108 10.96 5.88 -9.66
CA GLY A 108 11.89 4.78 -9.92
C GLY A 108 11.69 4.13 -11.29
N SER A 109 12.60 3.24 -11.70
CA SER A 109 12.59 2.68 -13.06
C SER A 109 11.46 1.70 -13.33
N THR A 110 11.03 0.95 -12.32
CA THR A 110 9.98 -0.09 -12.42
C THR A 110 9.10 -0.05 -11.18
N PRO A 111 8.38 1.07 -10.92
CA PRO A 111 7.54 1.20 -9.73
C PRO A 111 6.46 0.11 -9.74
N ASN A 112 6.00 -0.31 -8.56
CA ASN A 112 4.95 -1.33 -8.47
C ASN A 112 3.63 -0.78 -9.00
N TYR A 113 3.31 0.47 -8.67
CA TYR A 113 2.04 1.11 -9.03
C TYR A 113 0.85 0.21 -8.71
N ALA A 114 0.84 -0.32 -7.47
CA ALA A 114 -0.30 -1.03 -6.93
C ALA A 114 -1.52 -0.13 -7.04
N THR A 115 -2.54 -0.59 -7.77
CA THR A 115 -3.64 0.25 -8.21
C THR A 115 -4.93 -0.13 -7.51
N ALA A 116 -5.71 0.86 -7.10
CA ALA A 116 -7.11 0.70 -6.71
C ALA A 116 -7.98 1.73 -7.44
N ILE A 117 -8.96 1.22 -8.18
CA ILE A 117 -9.98 2.02 -8.86
C ILE A 117 -11.33 1.74 -8.21
N LEU A 118 -12.01 2.78 -7.75
CA LEU A 118 -13.38 2.68 -7.23
C LEU A 118 -14.36 2.63 -8.40
N ALA A 119 -15.08 1.52 -8.53
CA ALA A 119 -16.06 1.32 -9.59
C ALA A 119 -17.24 2.28 -9.48
N ALA A 120 -18.03 2.38 -10.56
CA ALA A 120 -19.15 3.33 -10.68
C ALA A 120 -20.26 3.11 -9.62
N ASP A 121 -20.32 1.92 -9.02
CA ASP A 121 -21.25 1.58 -7.94
C ASP A 121 -20.86 2.21 -6.58
N ASN A 122 -19.71 2.88 -6.50
CA ASN A 122 -19.15 3.47 -5.28
C ASN A 122 -18.90 2.45 -4.15
N HIS A 123 -18.72 1.18 -4.49
CA HIS A 123 -18.50 0.08 -3.54
C HIS A 123 -17.38 -0.86 -3.95
N THR A 124 -17.34 -1.27 -5.21
CA THR A 124 -16.40 -2.28 -5.71
C THR A 124 -15.02 -1.66 -5.93
N LEU A 125 -13.97 -2.32 -5.46
CA LEU A 125 -12.59 -1.94 -5.74
C LEU A 125 -12.01 -2.86 -6.80
N ILE A 126 -11.67 -2.29 -7.95
CA ILE A 126 -10.88 -2.98 -8.97
C ILE A 126 -9.41 -2.74 -8.61
N GLN A 127 -8.69 -3.80 -8.26
CA GLN A 127 -7.31 -3.74 -7.79
C GLN A 127 -6.38 -4.60 -8.66
N GLY A 128 -5.15 -4.15 -8.87
CA GLY A 128 -4.19 -4.83 -9.74
C GLY A 128 -2.92 -4.01 -9.90
N GLN A 129 -1.96 -4.47 -10.70
CA GLN A 129 -0.72 -3.74 -10.98
C GLN A 129 0.11 -4.35 -12.12
N PRO A 130 1.11 -3.63 -12.65
CA PRO A 130 1.24 -2.17 -12.63
C PRO A 130 0.24 -1.52 -13.60
N MET A 131 -0.26 -0.33 -13.27
CA MET A 131 -1.04 0.51 -14.20
C MET A 131 -0.13 1.55 -14.87
N ALA A 132 -0.42 1.92 -16.12
CA ALA A 132 0.13 3.12 -16.74
C ALA A 132 -0.95 3.87 -17.54
N ARG A 133 -0.74 5.17 -17.67
CA ARG A 133 -1.42 6.05 -18.61
C ARG A 133 -0.50 7.22 -18.92
N CYS A 134 0.34 7.04 -19.93
CA CYS A 134 1.52 7.89 -20.12
C CYS A 134 1.22 9.30 -20.65
N THR A 135 0.00 9.57 -21.11
CA THR A 135 -0.47 10.89 -21.54
C THR A 135 -1.91 11.12 -21.10
N GLU A 136 -2.30 12.40 -20.97
CA GLU A 136 -3.72 12.76 -20.84
C GLU A 136 -4.52 12.17 -22.00
N ASP A 137 -5.73 11.71 -21.73
CA ASP A 137 -6.61 11.02 -22.69
C ASP A 137 -6.03 9.76 -23.34
N GLY A 138 -4.80 9.37 -23.00
CA GLY A 138 -4.14 8.20 -23.54
C GLY A 138 -4.77 6.89 -23.08
N ASN A 139 -4.37 5.79 -23.74
CA ASN A 139 -4.75 4.45 -23.33
C ASN A 139 -4.30 4.19 -21.88
N VAL A 140 -5.18 3.52 -21.13
CA VAL A 140 -4.84 2.98 -19.82
C VAL A 140 -4.44 1.52 -20.00
N THR A 141 -3.31 1.14 -19.45
CA THR A 141 -2.79 -0.23 -19.51
C THR A 141 -2.60 -0.79 -18.11
N MET A 142 -2.74 -2.11 -17.97
CA MET A 142 -2.49 -2.85 -16.74
C MET A 142 -2.10 -4.30 -17.05
N TRP A 143 -1.31 -4.93 -16.18
CA TRP A 143 -0.94 -6.34 -16.38
C TRP A 143 -2.05 -7.32 -15.95
N TRP A 144 -2.65 -7.10 -14.79
CA TRP A 144 -3.74 -7.94 -14.27
C TRP A 144 -4.60 -7.14 -13.29
N SER A 145 -5.80 -7.64 -13.02
CA SER A 145 -6.73 -7.05 -12.05
C SER A 145 -7.64 -8.09 -11.38
N GLN A 146 -8.28 -7.67 -10.30
CA GLN A 146 -9.27 -8.43 -9.55
C GLN A 146 -10.31 -7.49 -8.90
N GLU A 147 -11.42 -8.06 -8.41
CA GLU A 147 -12.54 -7.31 -7.80
C GLU A 147 -12.99 -7.92 -6.46
N ASN A 148 -12.11 -8.64 -5.74
CA ASN A 148 -12.50 -9.39 -4.54
C ASN A 148 -12.64 -8.53 -3.27
N GLU A 149 -12.68 -7.21 -3.39
CA GLU A 149 -12.72 -6.30 -2.23
C GLU A 149 -13.67 -5.14 -2.47
N SER A 150 -14.24 -4.63 -1.37
CA SER A 150 -15.09 -3.45 -1.38
C SER A 150 -14.45 -2.33 -0.57
N LEU A 151 -14.77 -1.08 -0.91
CA LEU A 151 -14.43 0.10 -0.12
C LEU A 151 -14.89 0.00 1.35
N PHE A 152 -15.89 -0.83 1.64
CA PHE A 152 -16.42 -1.07 2.98
C PHE A 152 -16.04 -2.44 3.56
N GLY A 153 -15.25 -3.24 2.83
CA GLY A 153 -14.87 -4.61 3.15
C GLY A 153 -13.80 -4.73 4.24
N THR A 154 -13.04 -5.82 4.25
CA THR A 154 -12.01 -6.06 5.28
C THR A 154 -10.65 -5.53 4.87
N GLY A 155 -10.41 -5.32 3.57
CA GLY A 155 -9.14 -4.85 3.03
C GLY A 155 -8.05 -5.90 3.01
N ASN A 156 -8.39 -7.19 3.09
CA ASN A 156 -7.42 -8.28 3.15
C ASN A 156 -6.97 -8.74 1.76
N SER A 157 -7.44 -8.09 0.69
CA SER A 157 -7.05 -8.39 -0.68
C SER A 157 -6.81 -7.12 -1.48
N GLY A 158 -5.84 -7.17 -2.40
CA GLY A 158 -5.61 -6.11 -3.39
C GLY A 158 -4.58 -6.45 -4.44
N GLY A 159 -3.87 -5.40 -4.90
CA GLY A 159 -3.03 -5.43 -6.08
C GLY A 159 -1.54 -5.51 -5.82
N HIS A 160 -1.06 -5.43 -4.56
CA HIS A 160 0.36 -5.61 -4.26
C HIS A 160 0.80 -7.02 -4.67
N GLY A 161 1.63 -7.14 -5.70
CA GLY A 161 1.94 -8.41 -6.35
C GLY A 161 2.71 -9.39 -5.47
N GLY A 162 3.52 -8.89 -4.52
CA GLY A 162 4.19 -9.73 -3.53
C GLY A 162 3.16 -10.34 -2.57
N SER A 163 2.43 -9.49 -1.85
CA SER A 163 1.64 -9.95 -0.68
C SER A 163 0.16 -10.23 -0.97
N MET A 164 -0.34 -9.71 -2.10
CA MET A 164 -1.76 -9.54 -2.45
C MET A 164 -2.55 -8.70 -1.45
N LEU A 165 -1.87 -7.85 -0.68
CA LEU A 165 -2.52 -6.90 0.21
C LEU A 165 -3.13 -5.72 -0.54
N SER A 166 -4.04 -5.01 0.14
CA SER A 166 -4.80 -3.92 -0.44
C SER A 166 -3.93 -2.81 -1.03
N SER A 167 -4.23 -2.39 -2.26
CA SER A 167 -3.56 -1.24 -2.90
C SER A 167 -4.01 0.10 -2.29
N ILE A 168 -5.22 0.16 -1.72
CA ILE A 168 -5.78 1.37 -1.08
C ILE A 168 -5.61 1.37 0.45
N GLY A 169 -5.52 0.19 1.07
CA GLY A 169 -5.27 0.02 2.50
C GLY A 169 -3.84 0.39 2.85
N GLY A 170 -3.66 1.10 3.95
CA GLY A 170 -2.35 1.50 4.45
C GLY A 170 -1.57 2.52 3.62
N THR A 171 -2.10 2.97 2.47
CA THR A 171 -1.56 4.10 1.72
C THR A 171 -1.68 5.38 2.54
N ILE A 172 -0.54 6.04 2.76
CA ILE A 172 -0.48 7.36 3.41
C ILE A 172 -1.17 8.39 2.52
N ARG A 173 -2.07 9.19 3.11
CA ARG A 173 -2.94 10.14 2.42
C ARG A 173 -2.42 11.56 2.48
N LEU A 174 -2.86 12.34 1.48
CA LEU A 174 -2.67 13.77 1.47
C LEU A 174 -3.23 14.39 2.77
N GLY A 175 -2.39 15.13 3.48
CA GLY A 175 -2.74 15.74 4.76
C GLY A 175 -2.39 14.92 5.99
N GLU A 176 -1.90 13.68 5.85
CA GLU A 176 -1.46 12.90 7.02
C GLU A 176 -0.04 13.26 7.48
N LEU A 177 0.86 13.57 6.54
CA LEU A 177 2.26 13.95 6.81
C LEU A 177 2.50 15.47 6.80
N VAL A 178 1.54 16.26 7.26
CA VAL A 178 1.65 17.73 7.41
C VAL A 178 1.70 18.12 8.88
N PRO A 179 2.12 19.35 9.26
CA PRO A 179 2.07 19.80 10.65
C PRO A 179 0.65 19.67 11.23
N GLY A 180 0.52 18.95 12.36
CA GLY A 180 -0.77 18.64 12.99
C GLY A 180 -1.55 17.47 12.35
N GLY A 181 -1.00 16.86 11.29
CA GLY A 181 -1.53 15.65 10.68
C GLY A 181 -1.38 14.42 11.57
N THR A 182 -2.07 13.35 11.20
CA THR A 182 -2.00 12.06 11.89
C THR A 182 -2.34 10.95 10.91
N ILE A 183 -1.63 9.83 11.00
CA ILE A 183 -2.00 8.58 10.36
C ILE A 183 -2.79 7.77 11.39
N ARG A 184 -3.98 7.29 11.01
CA ARG A 184 -4.90 6.55 11.92
C ARG A 184 -5.15 5.11 11.47
N HIS A 185 -4.21 4.56 10.74
CA HIS A 185 -4.30 3.23 10.17
C HIS A 185 -2.91 2.58 10.14
N ALA A 186 -2.87 1.25 10.01
CA ALA A 186 -1.62 0.55 9.73
C ALA A 186 -1.11 1.01 8.37
N MET A 187 0.18 1.25 8.25
CA MET A 187 0.82 1.66 7.01
C MET A 187 1.24 0.44 6.18
N LYS A 188 1.79 0.70 5.00
CA LYS A 188 2.53 -0.29 4.22
C LYS A 188 4.02 0.00 4.29
N VAL A 189 4.85 -1.02 4.22
CA VAL A 189 6.30 -0.91 4.16
C VAL A 189 6.86 -2.02 3.28
N ASN A 190 7.89 -1.70 2.52
CA ASN A 190 8.66 -2.67 1.77
C ASN A 190 10.03 -2.80 2.45
N LEU A 191 10.60 -4.00 2.41
CA LEU A 191 11.94 -4.29 2.89
C LEU A 191 12.70 -5.03 1.80
N HIS A 192 14.02 -5.10 1.96
CA HIS A 192 14.87 -5.83 1.04
C HIS A 192 14.79 -7.32 1.35
N GLY A 193 14.13 -8.08 0.48
CA GLY A 193 13.91 -9.51 0.64
C GLY A 193 15.21 -10.30 0.86
N ALA A 194 16.29 -9.91 0.16
CA ALA A 194 17.59 -10.56 0.31
C ALA A 194 18.27 -10.34 1.67
N GLU A 195 17.80 -9.42 2.49
CA GLU A 195 18.39 -9.14 3.80
C GLU A 195 17.43 -9.45 4.96
N ASP A 196 16.13 -9.21 4.76
CA ASP A 196 15.17 -9.09 5.85
C ASP A 196 14.09 -10.17 5.84
N TYR A 197 13.53 -10.50 4.67
CA TYR A 197 12.43 -11.47 4.60
C TYR A 197 12.91 -12.90 4.71
N TYR A 198 12.27 -13.66 5.58
CA TYR A 198 12.54 -15.07 5.79
C TYR A 198 11.70 -15.94 4.85
N TYR A 199 12.33 -16.98 4.29
CA TYR A 199 11.64 -17.99 3.50
C TYR A 199 11.83 -19.40 4.08
N ASP A 200 10.75 -20.18 4.03
CA ASP A 200 10.78 -21.63 4.16
C ASP A 200 9.77 -22.27 3.19
N ASN A 201 9.91 -23.58 2.98
CA ASN A 201 9.00 -24.31 2.10
C ASN A 201 7.58 -24.47 2.66
N LEU A 202 7.36 -24.23 3.95
CA LEU A 202 6.05 -24.43 4.60
C LEU A 202 5.12 -23.24 4.33
N THR A 203 5.64 -22.03 4.51
CA THR A 203 4.90 -20.77 4.38
C THR A 203 5.14 -20.07 3.04
N ARG A 204 6.18 -20.47 2.31
CA ARG A 204 6.59 -19.88 1.03
C ARG A 204 6.94 -18.39 1.12
N GLY A 205 7.34 -17.90 2.29
CA GLY A 205 7.85 -16.53 2.47
C GLY A 205 6.81 -15.49 2.87
N PHE A 206 5.58 -15.90 3.20
CA PHE A 206 4.53 -14.99 3.66
C PHE A 206 3.85 -15.47 4.94
N ARG A 207 3.07 -14.58 5.54
CA ARG A 207 2.16 -14.88 6.65
C ARG A 207 0.92 -14.01 6.56
N TRP A 208 -0.17 -14.45 7.17
CA TRP A 208 -1.40 -13.64 7.24
C TRP A 208 -1.09 -12.22 7.77
N PRO A 209 -1.64 -11.16 7.15
CA PRO A 209 -2.72 -11.17 6.17
C PRO A 209 -2.31 -11.35 4.71
N ALA A 210 -1.02 -11.39 4.40
CA ALA A 210 -0.57 -11.72 3.05
C ALA A 210 -1.02 -13.15 2.68
N THR A 211 -1.29 -13.35 1.39
CA THR A 211 -1.72 -14.64 0.84
C THR A 211 -0.71 -15.24 -0.14
N THR A 212 0.29 -14.46 -0.52
CA THR A 212 1.46 -14.89 -1.29
C THR A 212 2.67 -14.08 -0.85
N ALA A 213 3.82 -14.42 -1.41
CA ALA A 213 5.02 -13.60 -1.41
C ALA A 213 5.42 -13.31 -2.88
N ASP A 214 6.40 -12.43 -3.07
CA ASP A 214 7.04 -12.18 -4.35
C ASP A 214 7.45 -13.48 -5.06
N SER A 215 7.27 -13.50 -6.38
CA SER A 215 7.54 -14.69 -7.21
C SER A 215 8.98 -15.23 -7.09
N GLY A 216 9.93 -14.35 -6.75
CA GLY A 216 11.33 -14.68 -6.52
C GLY A 216 11.66 -15.21 -5.13
N ALA A 217 10.73 -15.15 -4.17
CA ALA A 217 10.98 -15.35 -2.73
C ALA A 217 11.82 -16.59 -2.41
N SER A 218 11.55 -17.73 -3.05
CA SER A 218 12.28 -18.99 -2.79
C SER A 218 13.78 -18.94 -3.06
N GLY A 219 14.24 -18.01 -3.91
CA GLY A 219 15.66 -17.80 -4.22
C GLY A 219 16.21 -16.45 -3.76
N SER A 220 15.35 -15.48 -3.43
CA SER A 220 15.77 -14.14 -3.03
C SER A 220 15.62 -13.88 -1.53
N TYR A 221 14.74 -14.56 -0.81
CA TYR A 221 14.47 -14.24 0.60
C TYR A 221 15.45 -14.96 1.53
N ASN A 222 16.42 -14.21 2.05
CA ASN A 222 17.54 -14.75 2.83
C ASN A 222 17.58 -14.23 4.27
N GLY A 223 16.54 -13.53 4.73
CA GLY A 223 16.37 -13.12 6.11
C GLY A 223 16.35 -14.30 7.07
N THR A 224 16.76 -14.07 8.32
CA THR A 224 16.93 -15.14 9.32
C THR A 224 15.87 -15.16 10.41
N VAL A 225 14.95 -14.19 10.43
CA VAL A 225 13.90 -14.06 11.45
C VAL A 225 12.61 -14.67 10.94
N PRO A 226 12.18 -15.87 11.40
CA PRO A 226 10.99 -16.54 10.86
C PRO A 226 9.68 -15.77 11.03
N ALA A 227 9.66 -14.77 11.93
CA ALA A 227 8.51 -13.91 12.13
C ALA A 227 8.40 -12.77 11.10
N LEU A 228 9.50 -12.42 10.40
CA LEU A 228 9.58 -11.35 9.41
C LEU A 228 9.53 -11.93 7.99
N ARG A 229 8.40 -11.68 7.35
CA ARG A 229 7.96 -12.16 6.03
C ARG A 229 6.99 -11.13 5.46
N GLU A 230 6.62 -11.24 4.20
CA GLU A 230 5.47 -10.47 3.72
C GLU A 230 4.20 -10.77 4.53
N GLY A 231 3.41 -9.73 4.78
CA GLY A 231 2.28 -9.73 5.70
C GLY A 231 2.65 -9.58 7.18
N SER A 232 3.94 -9.48 7.54
CA SER A 232 4.32 -9.17 8.92
C SER A 232 3.93 -7.76 9.30
N LEU A 233 3.36 -7.58 10.49
CA LEU A 233 3.12 -6.27 11.07
C LEU A 233 4.37 -5.80 11.82
N LEU A 234 5.08 -4.83 11.25
CA LEU A 234 6.20 -4.14 11.87
C LEU A 234 5.69 -3.01 12.76
N ALA A 235 6.23 -2.90 13.97
CA ALA A 235 5.74 -1.94 14.94
C ALA A 235 6.82 -1.51 15.92
N LEU A 236 6.71 -0.28 16.41
CA LEU A 236 7.47 0.19 17.56
C LEU A 236 6.76 -0.27 18.85
N PRO A 237 7.46 -0.90 19.81
CA PRO A 237 6.85 -1.27 21.09
C PRO A 237 6.33 -0.04 21.85
N PRO A 238 5.26 -0.17 22.67
CA PRO A 238 4.73 0.94 23.48
C PRO A 238 5.72 1.46 24.53
N SER A 239 6.76 0.68 24.86
CA SER A 239 7.84 1.09 25.76
C SER A 239 8.82 2.10 25.12
N ILE A 240 8.80 2.27 23.79
CA ILE A 240 9.62 3.26 23.10
C ILE A 240 9.01 4.65 23.31
N ASN A 241 9.78 5.55 23.93
CA ASN A 241 9.42 6.95 24.02
C ASN A 241 9.74 7.66 22.71
N VAL A 242 8.74 7.82 21.85
CA VAL A 242 8.92 8.39 20.52
C VAL A 242 9.41 9.85 20.56
N SER A 243 9.12 10.60 21.63
CA SER A 243 9.62 11.97 21.82
C SER A 243 11.11 12.01 22.18
N ALA A 244 11.68 10.91 22.67
CA ALA A 244 13.09 10.78 23.03
C ALA A 244 13.95 10.16 21.91
N MET A 245 13.37 9.83 20.75
CA MET A 245 14.09 9.21 19.63
C MET A 245 14.99 10.17 18.83
N GLY A 246 14.95 11.47 19.13
CA GLY A 246 15.73 12.48 18.39
C GLY A 246 15.19 12.78 16.98
N LEU A 247 13.93 12.44 16.69
CA LEU A 247 13.30 12.73 15.39
C LEU A 247 13.10 14.24 15.23
N GLU A 248 13.73 14.81 14.20
CA GLU A 248 13.80 16.26 14.00
C GLU A 248 12.52 16.86 13.41
N THR A 249 11.83 16.12 12.54
CA THR A 249 10.69 16.63 11.77
C THR A 249 9.35 16.12 12.29
N GLU A 250 8.28 16.92 12.16
CA GLU A 250 6.92 16.50 12.50
C GLU A 250 6.44 15.28 11.69
N PRO A 251 6.68 15.19 10.36
CA PRO A 251 6.36 13.97 9.60
C PRO A 251 7.05 12.71 10.15
N ALA A 252 8.33 12.77 10.51
CA ALA A 252 9.03 11.61 11.11
C ALA A 252 8.41 11.20 12.45
N LYS A 253 8.01 12.18 13.26
CA LYS A 253 7.28 11.95 14.51
C LYS A 253 5.92 11.30 14.25
N ILE A 254 5.15 11.77 13.26
CA ILE A 254 3.86 11.20 12.87
C ILE A 254 4.02 9.73 12.46
N LEU A 255 4.99 9.42 11.59
CA LEU A 255 5.30 8.04 11.18
C LEU A 255 5.63 7.16 12.39
N ALA A 256 6.50 7.63 13.28
CA ALA A 256 6.92 6.85 14.43
C ALA A 256 5.76 6.63 15.44
N ARG A 257 4.85 7.59 15.61
CA ARG A 257 3.59 7.35 16.35
C ARG A 257 2.70 6.33 15.64
N ALA A 258 2.54 6.43 14.33
CA ALA A 258 1.74 5.48 13.56
C ALA A 258 2.29 4.04 13.64
N PHE A 259 3.62 3.87 13.61
CA PHE A 259 4.26 2.58 13.84
C PHE A 259 4.02 2.02 15.25
N GLN A 260 3.85 2.88 16.26
CA GLN A 260 3.55 2.46 17.63
C GLN A 260 2.07 2.13 17.82
N ASP A 261 1.19 2.93 17.23
CA ASP A 261 -0.26 2.81 17.42
C ASP A 261 -0.90 1.76 16.51
N TYR A 262 -0.45 1.63 15.26
CA TYR A 262 -1.05 0.77 14.24
C TYR A 262 -0.06 -0.17 13.55
N GLY A 263 1.22 0.22 13.45
CA GLY A 263 2.25 -0.54 12.74
C GLY A 263 2.23 -0.34 11.23
N ALA A 264 3.02 -1.14 10.52
CA ALA A 264 3.04 -1.21 9.06
C ALA A 264 3.16 -2.66 8.57
N TYR A 265 2.34 -3.05 7.61
CA TYR A 265 2.43 -4.37 7.00
C TYR A 265 3.52 -4.40 5.93
N ALA A 266 4.37 -5.43 5.97
CA ALA A 266 5.31 -5.75 4.90
C ALA A 266 4.53 -6.18 3.63
N VAL A 267 4.62 -5.45 2.52
CA VAL A 267 3.74 -5.71 1.35
C VAL A 267 4.44 -6.18 0.08
N ASP A 268 5.70 -5.78 -0.18
CA ASP A 268 6.51 -6.26 -1.30
C ASP A 268 8.01 -6.26 -0.94
N ASP A 269 8.82 -6.93 -1.76
CA ASP A 269 10.27 -6.81 -1.84
C ASP A 269 10.69 -5.50 -2.53
N THR A 270 11.61 -4.76 -1.94
CA THR A 270 12.25 -3.62 -2.60
C THR A 270 13.28 -4.05 -3.65
N ALA A 271 13.86 -5.25 -3.59
CA ALA A 271 14.98 -5.72 -4.41
C ALA A 271 16.30 -4.90 -4.28
N TRP A 272 16.35 -3.92 -3.37
CA TRP A 272 17.55 -3.18 -2.97
C TRP A 272 17.44 -2.69 -1.52
N SER A 273 18.58 -2.43 -0.88
CA SER A 273 18.64 -2.07 0.55
C SER A 273 18.39 -0.57 0.78
N THR A 274 17.17 -0.22 1.20
CA THR A 274 16.65 1.15 1.41
C THR A 274 15.95 1.35 2.74
#